data_AF-A0A7V8YXE0-F1
#
_entry.id   AF-A0A7V8YXE0-F1
#
_cell.length_a   1.000
_cell.length_b   1.000
_cell.length_c   1.000
_cell.angle_alpha   90.00
_cell.angle_beta   90.00
_cell.angle_gamma   90.00
#
_symmetry.space_group_name_H-M   'P 1'
#
loop_
_entity.id
_entity.type
_entity.pdbx_description
1 polymer ?
#
loop_
_entity_poly.entity_id
_entity_poly.type
_entity_poly.pdbx_seq_one_letter_code
_entity_poly.pdbx_strand_id
1 'polypeptide(L)'
;MKMPTATELDGFINKHISEICACKFIKDSDNHCAHFVCHTTELKFGLTCFGMTGKGERSISANIRVQEVFPQCRRVGKWADKPADLRNGFIFVTQAGNVNLRNKTISNVPRKHIGIFIEQNVWQYKNRFRHVIKQTPKEFSQHYAGTGYEIFYGEFPL
;
A
#
# COMPACT_ATOMS: atom_id res chain seq x y z
N MET A 1 2.34 -14.86 1.57
CA MET A 1 2.85 -13.49 1.38
C MET A 1 4.33 -13.46 1.71
N LYS A 2 5.10 -12.54 1.11
CA LYS A 2 6.45 -12.19 1.58
C LYS A 2 6.40 -11.00 2.54
N MET A 3 7.07 -11.08 3.69
CA MET A 3 7.33 -9.93 4.56
C MET A 3 8.68 -9.32 4.19
N PRO A 4 8.72 -8.15 3.52
CA PRO A 4 9.98 -7.56 3.08
C PRO A 4 10.76 -6.98 4.26
N THR A 5 12.09 -7.00 4.15
CA THR A 5 13.01 -6.31 5.05
C THR A 5 13.18 -4.84 4.66
N ALA A 6 13.67 -4.00 5.58
CA ALA A 6 13.97 -2.60 5.27
C ALA A 6 15.00 -2.46 4.13
N THR A 7 16.02 -3.31 4.10
CA THR A 7 17.04 -3.31 3.04
C THR A 7 16.46 -3.63 1.67
N GLU A 8 15.55 -4.61 1.58
CA GLU A 8 14.85 -4.92 0.33
C GLU A 8 14.00 -3.75 -0.13
N LEU A 9 13.27 -3.09 0.79
CA LEU A 9 12.46 -1.92 0.47
C LEU A 9 13.30 -0.70 0.06
N ASP A 10 14.46 -0.49 0.68
CA ASP A 10 15.41 0.57 0.30
C ASP A 10 15.91 0.37 -1.14
N GLY A 11 16.04 -0.88 -1.60
CA GLY A 11 16.35 -1.22 -2.98
C GLY A 11 15.28 -0.82 -4.01
N PHE A 12 14.11 -0.34 -3.58
CA PHE A 12 13.08 0.21 -4.46
C PHE A 12 13.05 1.74 -4.52
N ILE A 13 13.75 2.45 -3.63
CA ILE A 13 13.72 3.92 -3.61
C ILE A 13 14.13 4.47 -4.98
N ASN A 14 13.43 5.52 -5.43
CA ASN A 14 13.55 6.16 -6.76
C ASN A 14 13.12 5.30 -7.95
N LYS A 15 12.75 4.02 -7.77
CA LYS A 15 12.27 3.20 -8.89
C LYS A 15 10.89 3.61 -9.36
N HIS A 16 10.75 3.69 -10.68
CA HIS A 16 9.47 3.81 -11.36
C HIS A 16 8.72 2.46 -11.33
N ILE A 17 7.39 2.49 -11.45
CA ILE A 17 6.60 1.25 -11.43
C ILE A 17 6.92 0.33 -12.61
N SER A 18 7.42 0.87 -13.72
CA SER A 18 7.85 0.10 -14.89
C SER A 18 9.06 -0.78 -14.63
N GLU A 19 9.86 -0.45 -13.62
CA GLU A 19 11.00 -1.26 -13.16
C GLU A 19 10.58 -2.37 -12.19
N ILE A 20 9.33 -2.33 -11.73
CA ILE A 20 8.78 -3.24 -10.71
C ILE A 20 7.76 -4.21 -11.34
N CYS A 21 6.89 -3.69 -12.21
CA CYS A 21 5.79 -4.44 -12.80
C CYS A 21 6.14 -4.98 -14.20
N ALA A 22 6.49 -6.27 -14.26
CA ALA A 22 6.67 -6.96 -15.54
C ALA A 22 5.34 -7.15 -16.30
N CYS A 23 4.18 -7.05 -15.64
CA CYS A 23 2.86 -7.15 -16.26
C CYS A 23 2.45 -5.91 -17.06
N LYS A 24 3.31 -4.88 -17.16
CA LYS A 24 3.10 -3.66 -17.97
C LYS A 24 1.89 -2.81 -17.57
N PHE A 25 1.40 -2.94 -16.33
CA PHE A 25 0.43 -2.00 -15.74
C PHE A 25 1.16 -0.76 -15.20
N ILE A 26 1.64 0.10 -16.11
CA ILE A 26 2.71 1.07 -15.81
C ILE A 26 2.36 2.52 -16.22
N LYS A 27 1.08 2.83 -16.48
CA LYS A 27 0.69 4.18 -16.91
C LYS A 27 0.65 5.12 -15.71
N ASP A 28 1.36 6.24 -15.79
CA ASP A 28 1.44 7.23 -14.70
C ASP A 28 0.10 7.79 -14.22
N SER A 29 -0.94 7.74 -15.07
CA SER A 29 -2.31 8.14 -14.74
C SER A 29 -3.04 7.14 -13.83
N ASP A 30 -2.54 5.92 -13.71
CA ASP A 30 -3.10 4.88 -12.84
C ASP A 30 -2.56 5.03 -11.41
N ASN A 31 -3.38 4.71 -10.40
CA ASN A 31 -2.92 4.70 -9.01
C ASN A 31 -2.03 3.48 -8.73
N HIS A 32 -0.79 3.72 -8.29
CA HIS A 32 0.24 2.68 -8.18
C HIS A 32 0.67 2.37 -6.73
N CYS A 33 0.05 2.99 -5.74
CA CYS A 33 0.37 2.76 -4.32
C CYS A 33 0.17 1.29 -3.90
N ALA A 34 -1.03 0.74 -4.07
CA ALA A 34 -1.30 -0.67 -3.81
C ALA A 34 -0.50 -1.59 -4.74
N HIS A 35 -0.30 -1.17 -5.98
CA HIS A 35 0.45 -1.93 -6.97
C HIS A 35 1.90 -2.20 -6.50
N PHE A 36 2.61 -1.17 -6.06
CA PHE A 36 3.94 -1.31 -5.46
C PHE A 36 3.94 -2.19 -4.21
N VAL A 37 3.03 -1.90 -3.27
CA VAL A 37 2.94 -2.64 -2.00
C VAL A 37 2.66 -4.13 -2.23
N CYS A 38 1.81 -4.47 -3.18
CA CYS A 38 1.46 -5.86 -3.46
C CYS A 38 2.55 -6.59 -4.26
N HIS A 39 3.33 -5.90 -5.09
CA HIS A 39 4.52 -6.50 -5.71
C HIS A 39 5.58 -6.86 -4.68
N THR A 40 5.85 -5.96 -3.73
CA THR A 40 6.87 -6.17 -2.69
C THR A 40 6.47 -7.22 -1.65
N THR A 41 5.18 -7.41 -1.43
CA THR A 41 4.64 -8.42 -0.48
C THR A 41 4.08 -9.67 -1.15
N GLU A 42 4.13 -9.74 -2.48
CA GLU A 42 3.60 -10.85 -3.29
C GLU A 42 2.11 -11.15 -3.05
N LEU A 43 1.29 -10.10 -2.88
CA LEU A 43 -0.15 -10.24 -2.74
C LEU A 43 -0.85 -10.35 -4.10
N LYS A 44 -1.49 -11.50 -4.37
CA LYS A 44 -2.03 -11.89 -5.69
C LYS A 44 -3.51 -12.28 -5.64
N PHE A 45 -4.36 -11.40 -5.12
CA PHE A 45 -5.82 -11.59 -5.06
C PHE A 45 -6.55 -10.42 -5.72
N GLY A 46 -7.87 -10.53 -5.86
CA GLY A 46 -8.72 -9.44 -6.36
C GLY A 46 -8.36 -9.00 -7.78
N LEU A 47 -8.43 -7.70 -8.06
CA LEU A 47 -7.99 -7.16 -9.34
C LEU A 47 -6.47 -7.03 -9.36
N THR A 48 -5.84 -7.69 -10.32
CA THR A 48 -4.38 -7.71 -10.46
C THR A 48 -3.88 -6.98 -11.71
N CYS A 49 -2.61 -6.62 -11.73
CA CYS A 49 -1.97 -6.00 -12.89
C CYS A 49 -2.01 -6.88 -14.14
N PHE A 50 -1.89 -8.21 -14.01
CA PHE A 50 -2.07 -9.14 -15.13
C PHE A 50 -3.53 -9.17 -15.58
N GLY A 51 -4.47 -9.18 -14.65
CA GLY A 51 -5.90 -9.14 -14.98
C GLY A 51 -6.32 -7.89 -15.76
N MET A 52 -5.60 -6.77 -15.56
CA MET A 52 -5.83 -5.53 -16.30
C MET A 52 -5.18 -5.49 -17.69
N THR A 53 -4.04 -6.14 -17.87
CA THR A 53 -3.23 -5.97 -19.09
C THR A 53 -3.17 -7.20 -19.99
N GLY A 54 -3.36 -8.40 -19.42
CA GLY A 54 -3.08 -9.68 -20.08
C GLY A 54 -1.61 -9.91 -20.43
N LYS A 55 -0.68 -9.11 -19.88
CA LYS A 55 0.76 -9.12 -20.23
C LYS A 55 1.62 -9.60 -19.06
N GLY A 56 2.80 -10.13 -19.38
CA GLY A 56 3.73 -10.71 -18.40
C GLY A 56 3.30 -12.09 -17.92
N GLU A 57 3.89 -12.56 -16.83
CA GLU A 57 3.52 -13.85 -16.23
C GLU A 57 2.45 -13.67 -15.15
N ARG A 58 1.43 -14.53 -15.17
CA ARG A 58 0.38 -14.52 -14.14
C ARG A 58 0.94 -14.80 -12.74
N SER A 59 2.01 -15.61 -12.66
CA SER A 59 2.70 -16.00 -11.42
C SER A 59 3.28 -14.81 -10.65
N ILE A 60 3.71 -13.74 -11.34
CA ILE A 60 4.32 -12.54 -10.74
C ILE A 60 3.35 -11.36 -10.64
N SER A 61 2.07 -11.59 -10.92
CA SER A 61 1.05 -10.55 -10.84
C SER A 61 0.84 -10.08 -9.39
N ALA A 62 0.34 -8.85 -9.22
CA ALA A 62 0.08 -8.23 -7.94
C ALA A 62 -1.27 -7.52 -7.93
N ASN A 63 -1.95 -7.49 -6.77
CA ASN A 63 -3.15 -6.69 -6.56
C ASN A 63 -2.88 -5.19 -6.78
N ILE A 64 -3.85 -4.46 -7.32
CA ILE A 64 -3.69 -3.03 -7.64
C ILE A 64 -4.66 -2.11 -6.88
N ARG A 65 -5.39 -2.60 -5.87
CA ARG A 65 -6.48 -1.89 -5.19
C ARG A 65 -6.33 -1.88 -3.67
N VAL A 66 -6.13 -0.69 -3.12
CA VAL A 66 -6.02 -0.45 -1.66
C VAL A 66 -7.18 -1.08 -0.88
N GLN A 67 -8.40 -0.94 -1.39
CA GLN A 67 -9.60 -1.44 -0.71
C GLN A 67 -9.74 -2.95 -0.66
N GLU A 68 -9.01 -3.65 -1.52
CA GLU A 68 -8.98 -5.12 -1.51
C GLU A 68 -7.91 -5.61 -0.54
N VAL A 69 -6.85 -4.83 -0.26
CA VAL A 69 -5.77 -5.17 0.68
C VAL A 69 -6.20 -5.03 2.14
N PHE A 70 -6.89 -3.94 2.49
CA PHE A 70 -7.32 -3.65 3.86
C PHE A 70 -8.06 -4.81 4.57
N PRO A 71 -9.06 -5.48 3.96
CA PRO A 71 -9.75 -6.60 4.61
C PRO A 71 -8.88 -7.85 4.84
N GLN A 72 -7.79 -8.00 4.09
CA GLN A 72 -6.88 -9.15 4.21
C GLN A 72 -5.95 -9.05 5.42
N CYS A 73 -5.71 -7.84 5.93
CA CYS A 73 -4.83 -7.61 7.08
C CYS A 73 -5.33 -8.40 8.29
N ARG A 74 -4.47 -9.08 9.06
CA ARG A 74 -4.93 -9.89 10.22
C ARG A 74 -5.74 -9.07 11.22
N ARG A 75 -5.22 -7.88 11.54
CA ARG A 75 -5.83 -6.86 12.38
C ARG A 75 -5.65 -5.50 11.72
N VAL A 76 -6.62 -4.62 11.90
CA VAL A 76 -6.56 -3.22 11.45
C VAL A 76 -7.02 -2.32 12.60
N GLY A 77 -6.54 -1.09 12.62
CA GLY A 77 -6.93 -0.11 13.63
C GLY A 77 -6.43 1.29 13.28
N LYS A 78 -6.81 2.28 14.09
CA LYS A 78 -6.26 3.63 13.97
C LYS A 78 -4.77 3.61 14.33
N TRP A 79 -3.96 4.40 13.64
CA TRP A 79 -2.52 4.47 13.90
C TRP A 79 -2.19 4.95 15.32
N ALA A 80 -3.02 5.83 15.89
CA ALA A 80 -2.87 6.29 17.27
C ALA A 80 -3.00 5.15 18.29
N ASP A 81 -3.76 4.11 17.96
CA ASP A 81 -4.00 2.92 18.80
C ASP A 81 -3.15 1.72 18.35
N LYS A 82 -2.10 1.97 17.54
CA LYS A 82 -1.25 0.90 17.02
C LYS A 82 -0.53 0.20 18.19
N PRO A 83 -0.62 -1.13 18.30
CA PRO A 83 0.12 -1.89 19.31
C PRO A 83 1.61 -1.54 19.29
N ALA A 84 2.19 -1.41 20.48
CA ALA A 84 3.59 -1.02 20.62
C ALA A 84 4.54 -2.10 20.08
N ASP A 85 4.17 -3.37 20.17
CA ASP A 85 4.91 -4.52 19.65
C ASP A 85 4.76 -4.70 18.12
N LEU A 86 3.76 -4.07 17.49
CA LEU A 86 3.59 -4.11 16.04
C LEU A 86 4.62 -3.20 15.35
N ARG A 87 5.74 -3.80 14.94
CA ARG A 87 6.88 -3.13 14.30
C ARG A 87 6.80 -3.04 12.78
N ASN A 88 5.99 -3.86 12.12
CA ASN A 88 5.86 -3.85 10.67
C ASN A 88 4.43 -4.15 10.20
N GLY A 89 4.13 -3.80 8.96
CA GLY A 89 2.83 -4.04 8.35
C GLY A 89 2.50 -3.03 7.27
N PHE A 90 1.21 -2.83 7.04
CA PHE A 90 0.68 -1.82 6.14
C PHE A 90 0.24 -0.57 6.90
N ILE A 91 0.43 0.59 6.26
CA ILE A 91 -0.08 1.87 6.74
C ILE A 91 -0.97 2.46 5.66
N PHE A 92 -2.16 2.90 6.04
CA PHE A 92 -3.19 3.42 5.13
C PHE A 92 -3.55 4.84 5.51
N VAL A 93 -3.93 5.67 4.54
CA VAL A 93 -4.50 7.00 4.81
C VAL A 93 -5.68 7.26 3.90
N THR A 94 -6.78 7.72 4.49
CA THR A 94 -8.00 8.17 3.81
C THR A 94 -8.86 9.00 4.79
N GLN A 95 -10.02 9.48 4.37
CA GLN A 95 -10.96 10.10 5.32
C GLN A 95 -11.51 9.05 6.29
N ALA A 96 -11.66 9.41 7.56
CA ALA A 96 -12.11 8.50 8.61
C ALA A 96 -13.45 7.82 8.28
N GLY A 97 -14.42 8.56 7.71
CA GLY A 97 -15.72 8.05 7.31
C GLY A 97 -15.68 6.98 6.20
N ASN A 98 -14.55 6.80 5.51
CA ASN A 98 -14.40 5.76 4.51
C ASN A 98 -14.03 4.40 5.13
N VAL A 99 -13.66 4.34 6.41
CA VAL A 99 -13.14 3.13 7.06
C VAL A 99 -14.16 2.59 8.07
N ASN A 100 -14.45 1.31 7.97
CA ASN A 100 -15.17 0.56 8.99
C ASN A 100 -14.23 -0.49 9.58
N LEU A 101 -13.71 -0.21 10.77
CA LEU A 101 -12.75 -1.08 11.46
C LEU A 101 -13.37 -2.41 11.91
N ARG A 102 -14.65 -2.39 12.32
CA ARG A 102 -15.37 -3.62 12.73
C ARG A 102 -15.46 -4.61 11.57
N ASN A 103 -15.81 -4.12 10.39
CA ASN A 103 -15.97 -4.95 9.18
C ASN A 103 -14.68 -5.07 8.37
N LYS A 104 -13.59 -4.41 8.80
CA LYS A 104 -12.31 -4.34 8.09
C LYS A 104 -12.46 -3.91 6.63
N THR A 105 -13.25 -2.86 6.38
CA THR A 105 -13.46 -2.34 5.01
C THR A 105 -13.01 -0.90 4.88
N ILE A 106 -12.53 -0.54 3.70
CA ILE A 106 -12.30 0.84 3.26
C ILE A 106 -13.07 1.08 1.97
N SER A 107 -13.75 2.21 1.86
CA SER A 107 -14.58 2.55 0.70
C SER A 107 -13.73 2.72 -0.57
N ASN A 108 -14.29 2.37 -1.73
CA ASN A 108 -13.61 2.57 -3.01
C ASN A 108 -13.71 4.03 -3.47
N VAL A 109 -12.88 4.89 -2.88
CA VAL A 109 -12.83 6.33 -3.21
C VAL A 109 -11.48 6.72 -3.83
N PRO A 110 -11.37 7.81 -4.61
CA PRO A 110 -10.09 8.22 -5.19
C PRO A 110 -9.01 8.58 -4.15
N ARG A 111 -9.41 9.21 -3.03
CA ARG A 111 -8.47 9.68 -1.99
C ARG A 111 -8.25 8.61 -0.92
N LYS A 112 -7.48 7.59 -1.28
CA LYS A 112 -6.94 6.57 -0.38
C LYS A 112 -5.53 6.17 -0.81
N HIS A 113 -4.66 5.90 0.15
CA HIS A 113 -3.27 5.53 -0.10
C HIS A 113 -2.80 4.44 0.86
N ILE A 114 -1.78 3.69 0.46
CA ILE A 114 -1.16 2.61 1.24
C ILE A 114 0.37 2.67 1.10
N GLY A 115 1.06 2.31 2.17
CA GLY A 115 2.50 2.01 2.19
C GLY A 115 2.79 0.81 3.07
N ILE A 116 4.06 0.40 3.11
CA ILE A 116 4.59 -0.59 4.04
C ILE A 116 5.35 0.15 5.12
N PHE A 117 5.06 -0.10 6.40
CA PHE A 117 5.85 0.41 7.50
C PHE A 117 6.74 -0.67 8.09
N ILE A 118 7.96 -0.28 8.44
CA ILE A 118 8.89 -1.06 9.28
C ILE A 118 9.53 -0.06 10.24
N GLU A 119 9.34 -0.28 11.53
CA GLU A 119 9.70 0.65 12.60
C GLU A 119 9.15 2.06 12.35
N GLN A 120 10.02 3.06 12.20
CA GLN A 120 9.68 4.46 11.99
C GLN A 120 9.70 4.88 10.52
N ASN A 121 9.79 3.94 9.59
CA ASN A 121 9.88 4.21 8.16
C ASN A 121 8.69 3.63 7.42
N VAL A 122 8.29 4.34 6.35
CA VAL A 122 7.20 3.99 5.45
C VAL A 122 7.70 4.08 4.01
N TRP A 123 7.61 2.97 3.28
CA TRP A 123 7.86 2.92 1.85
C TRP A 123 6.54 2.95 1.09
N GLN A 124 6.43 3.85 0.13
CA GLN A 124 5.22 4.03 -0.66
C GLN A 124 5.59 4.48 -2.08
N TYR A 125 4.76 4.11 -3.06
CA TYR A 125 4.85 4.71 -4.40
C TYR A 125 4.04 6.00 -4.44
N LYS A 126 4.69 7.15 -4.68
CA LYS A 126 4.00 8.44 -4.80
C LYS A 126 3.66 8.70 -6.26
N ASN A 127 2.39 8.56 -6.63
CA ASN A 127 1.88 8.86 -7.97
C ASN A 127 2.31 10.23 -8.51
N ARG A 128 2.32 11.28 -7.67
CA ARG A 128 2.76 12.62 -8.07
C ARG A 128 4.23 12.67 -8.51
N PHE A 129 5.09 11.92 -7.83
CA PHE A 129 6.53 11.89 -8.11
C PHE A 129 6.94 10.73 -9.02
N ARG A 130 6.03 9.78 -9.24
CA ARG A 130 6.17 8.59 -10.10
C ARG A 130 7.27 7.63 -9.65
N HIS A 131 7.62 7.63 -8.37
CA HIS A 131 8.59 6.68 -7.84
C HIS A 131 8.29 6.31 -6.39
N VAL A 132 8.98 5.27 -5.93
CA VAL A 132 8.96 4.85 -4.52
C VAL A 132 9.80 5.80 -3.68
N ILE A 133 9.25 6.25 -2.56
CA ILE A 133 9.96 7.05 -1.56
C ILE A 133 9.89 6.38 -0.20
N LYS A 134 10.78 6.82 0.69
CA LYS A 134 10.80 6.49 2.12
C LYS A 134 10.46 7.75 2.92
N GLN A 135 9.55 7.63 3.88
CA GLN A 135 9.11 8.72 4.75
C GLN A 135 8.84 8.20 6.15
N THR A 136 8.70 9.10 7.12
CA THR A 136 8.16 8.78 8.45
C THR A 136 6.63 8.64 8.41
N PRO A 137 6.00 7.96 9.39
CA PRO A 137 4.54 7.94 9.54
C PRO A 137 3.93 9.34 9.64
N LYS A 138 4.65 10.30 10.25
CA LYS A 138 4.21 11.69 10.36
C LYS A 138 4.11 12.36 9.00
N GLU A 139 5.12 12.20 8.14
CA GLU A 139 5.10 12.72 6.77
C GLU A 139 4.08 11.96 5.89
N PHE A 140 3.92 10.66 6.10
CA PHE A 140 2.89 9.87 5.44
C PHE A 140 1.48 10.39 5.76
N SER A 141 1.24 10.82 7.00
CA SER A 141 -0.05 11.41 7.42
C SER A 141 -0.45 12.65 6.60
N GLN A 142 0.54 13.37 6.08
CA GLN A 142 0.38 14.60 5.31
C GLN A 142 0.14 14.33 3.82
N HIS A 143 -0.11 13.07 3.41
CA HIS A 143 -0.38 12.71 2.02
C HIS A 143 -1.54 13.52 1.41
N TYR A 144 -2.57 13.83 2.22
CA TYR A 144 -3.70 14.64 1.81
C TYR A 144 -3.82 15.89 2.69
N ALA A 145 -4.00 17.05 2.04
CA ALA A 145 -4.43 18.27 2.71
C ALA A 145 -5.94 18.23 3.00
N GLY A 146 -6.34 18.89 4.09
CA GLY A 146 -7.72 19.00 4.56
C GLY A 146 -7.94 18.31 5.91
N THR A 147 -9.14 18.47 6.46
CA THR A 147 -9.55 17.85 7.73
C THR A 147 -10.17 16.47 7.51
N GLY A 148 -10.22 15.65 8.57
CA GLY A 148 -10.88 14.34 8.56
C GLY A 148 -10.10 13.19 7.92
N TYR A 149 -8.87 13.44 7.45
CA TYR A 149 -7.94 12.37 7.06
C TYR A 149 -7.30 11.74 8.30
N GLU A 150 -7.32 10.41 8.35
CA GLU A 150 -6.73 9.61 9.42
C GLU A 150 -5.82 8.54 8.84
N ILE A 151 -4.85 8.12 9.65
CA ILE A 151 -3.95 7.02 9.34
C ILE A 151 -4.41 5.77 10.06
N PHE A 152 -4.31 4.63 9.39
CA PHE A 152 -4.68 3.33 9.92
C PHE A 152 -3.50 2.36 9.76
N TYR A 153 -3.31 1.46 10.73
CA TYR A 153 -2.40 0.33 10.56
C TYR A 153 -3.18 -0.89 10.07
N GLY A 154 -2.47 -1.78 9.38
CA GLY A 154 -2.91 -3.15 9.10
C GLY A 154 -1.76 -4.11 9.30
N GLU A 155 -1.97 -5.14 10.11
CA GLU A 155 -1.01 -6.24 10.24
C GLU A 155 -0.97 -7.05 8.96
N PHE A 156 0.22 -7.54 8.59
CA PHE A 156 0.36 -8.41 7.44
C PHE A 156 -0.61 -9.62 7.52
N PRO A 157 -1.33 -9.95 6.43
CA PRO A 157 -2.03 -11.21 6.25
C PRO A 157 -1.16 -12.43 6.59
N LEU A 158 -1.81 -13.54 6.97
CA LEU A 158 -1.15 -14.84 7.09
C LEU A 158 -0.80 -15.39 5.70
#